data_AF-A0A7V7D290-F1
#
_entry.id   AF-A0A7V7D290-F1
#
_cell.length_a   1.000
_cell.length_b   1.000
_cell.length_c   1.000
_cell.angle_alpha   90.00
_cell.angle_beta   90.00
_cell.angle_gamma   90.00
#
_symmetry.space_group_name_H-M   'P 1'
#
loop_
_entity.id
_entity.type
_entity.pdbx_description
1 polymer ?
#
loop_
_entity_poly.entity_id
_entity_poly.type
_entity_poly.pdbx_seq_one_letter_code
_entity_poly.pdbx_strand_id
1 'polypeptide(L)'
;MSVGTRDQLYLALRLATLQWRLSFSEPMPFIVDDILINFDDDRSGATLETFAELAERNQVILFTHHRRVVEIARSVNAGEKVCIHEI
;
A
#
# COMPACT_ATOMS: atom_id res chain seq x y z
N MET A 1 14.33 1.52 -17.67
CA MET A 1 13.25 1.61 -16.65
C MET A 1 13.63 2.69 -15.66
N SER A 2 12.67 3.54 -15.25
CA SER A 2 12.93 4.50 -14.17
C SER A 2 13.04 3.76 -12.83
N VAL A 3 13.60 4.43 -11.82
CA VAL A 3 13.68 3.90 -10.45
C VAL A 3 12.28 3.54 -9.95
N GLY A 4 11.30 4.45 -10.08
CA GLY A 4 9.92 4.20 -9.66
C GLY A 4 9.22 3.03 -10.37
N THR A 5 9.47 2.81 -11.68
CA THR A 5 8.88 1.64 -12.37
C THR A 5 9.48 0.32 -11.91
N ARG A 6 10.78 0.29 -11.57
CA ARG A 6 11.42 -0.89 -11.01
C ARG A 6 10.87 -1.18 -9.61
N ASP A 7 10.74 -0.15 -8.77
CA ASP A 7 10.22 -0.27 -7.41
C ASP A 7 8.77 -0.80 -7.41
N GLN A 8 7.93 -0.34 -8.35
CA GLN A 8 6.59 -0.87 -8.57
C GLN A 8 6.57 -2.36 -8.94
N LEU A 9 7.45 -2.79 -9.85
CA LEU A 9 7.52 -4.20 -10.23
C LEU A 9 7.92 -5.08 -9.04
N TYR A 10 8.90 -4.64 -8.25
CA TYR A 10 9.30 -5.34 -7.03
C TYR A 10 8.16 -5.40 -6.00
N LEU A 11 7.43 -4.31 -5.83
CA LEU A 11 6.27 -4.27 -4.95
C LEU A 11 5.16 -5.22 -5.44
N ALA A 12 4.83 -5.21 -6.72
CA ALA A 12 3.83 -6.09 -7.31
C ALA A 12 4.16 -7.58 -7.07
N LEU A 13 5.43 -7.96 -7.24
CA LEU A 13 5.87 -9.34 -6.98
C LEU A 13 5.74 -9.72 -5.50
N ARG A 14 6.06 -8.79 -4.58
CA ARG A 14 5.88 -9.00 -3.14
C ARG A 14 4.39 -9.15 -2.79
N LEU A 15 3.53 -8.31 -3.35
CA LEU A 15 2.08 -8.39 -3.14
C LEU A 15 1.49 -9.69 -3.66
N ALA A 16 1.91 -10.14 -4.85
CA ALA A 16 1.50 -11.43 -5.40
C ALA A 16 1.88 -12.60 -4.47
N THR A 17 3.08 -12.54 -3.89
CA THR A 17 3.56 -13.55 -2.94
C THR A 17 2.76 -13.53 -1.63
N LEU A 18 2.41 -12.35 -1.13
CA LEU A 18 1.57 -12.17 0.05
C LEU A 18 0.16 -12.71 -0.20
N GLN A 19 -0.48 -12.33 -1.30
CA GLN A 19 -1.80 -12.82 -1.68
C GLN A 19 -1.83 -14.35 -1.82
N TRP A 20 -0.80 -14.93 -2.44
CA TRP A 20 -0.67 -16.38 -2.52
C TRP A 20 -0.58 -17.01 -1.14
N ARG A 21 0.26 -16.47 -0.23
CA ARG A 21 0.41 -16.99 1.14
C ARG A 21 -0.88 -16.90 1.96
N LEU A 22 -1.67 -15.83 1.79
CA LEU A 22 -2.97 -15.67 2.48
C LEU A 22 -3.95 -16.81 2.18
N SER A 23 -3.78 -17.54 1.08
CA SER A 23 -4.63 -18.69 0.73
C SER A 23 -4.24 -19.98 1.48
N PHE A 24 -3.05 -20.03 2.09
CA PHE A 24 -2.49 -21.25 2.69
C PHE A 24 -2.02 -21.08 4.14
N SER A 25 -2.16 -19.89 4.73
CA SER A 25 -1.65 -19.58 6.06
C SER A 25 -2.50 -18.51 6.75
N GLU A 26 -2.37 -18.40 8.07
CA GLU A 26 -3.04 -17.34 8.83
C GLU A 26 -2.62 -15.95 8.31
N PRO A 27 -3.58 -15.00 8.27
CA PRO A 27 -3.31 -13.65 7.77
C PRO A 27 -2.39 -12.89 8.72
N MET A 28 -1.18 -12.57 8.23
CA MET A 28 -0.19 -11.78 8.95
C MET A 28 -0.27 -10.30 8.56
N PRO A 29 0.02 -9.38 9.50
CA PRO A 29 0.07 -7.95 9.19
C PRO A 29 1.16 -7.66 8.16
N PHE A 30 0.82 -6.84 7.17
CA PHE A 30 1.74 -6.31 6.17
C PHE A 30 2.15 -4.89 6.55
N ILE A 31 3.43 -4.72 6.88
CA ILE A 31 4.00 -3.44 7.33
C ILE A 31 4.93 -2.91 6.23
N VAL A 32 4.74 -1.66 5.85
CA VAL A 32 5.51 -0.98 4.80
C VAL A 32 5.93 0.41 5.28
N ASP A 33 7.17 0.79 4.97
CA ASP A 33 7.78 2.05 5.39
C ASP A 33 8.29 2.81 4.15
N ASP A 34 7.73 4.00 3.91
CA ASP A 34 8.08 4.95 2.84
C ASP A 34 8.22 4.38 1.41
N ILE A 35 7.50 3.30 1.13
CA ILE A 35 7.61 2.57 -0.15
C ILE A 35 7.13 3.39 -1.37
N LEU A 36 6.39 4.47 -1.15
CA LEU A 36 5.80 5.33 -2.18
C LEU A 36 6.65 6.57 -2.50
N ILE A 37 7.82 6.74 -1.89
CA ILE A 37 8.67 7.95 -2.04
C ILE A 37 9.02 8.30 -3.49
N ASN A 38 9.17 7.29 -4.36
CA ASN A 38 9.54 7.46 -5.77
C ASN A 38 8.34 7.45 -6.73
N PHE A 39 7.11 7.40 -6.21
CA PHE A 39 5.90 7.23 -7.02
C PHE A 39 5.28 8.60 -7.26
N ASP A 40 4.74 8.80 -8.47
CA ASP A 40 3.86 9.92 -8.74
C ASP A 40 2.48 9.69 -8.08
N ASP A 41 1.62 10.70 -8.12
CA ASP A 41 0.35 10.71 -7.39
C ASP A 41 -0.60 9.62 -7.90
N ASP A 42 -0.66 9.40 -9.21
CA ASP A 42 -1.48 8.36 -9.84
C ASP A 42 -1.02 6.96 -9.43
N ARG A 43 0.29 6.73 -9.45
CA ARG A 43 0.91 5.47 -9.02
C ARG A 43 0.71 5.20 -7.54
N SER A 44 0.81 6.24 -6.72
CA SER A 44 0.58 6.17 -5.27
C SER A 44 -0.88 5.83 -4.99
N GLY A 45 -1.82 6.48 -5.67
CA GLY A 45 -3.26 6.20 -5.58
C GLY A 45 -3.58 4.75 -5.92
N ALA A 46 -3.14 4.25 -7.07
CA ALA A 46 -3.36 2.86 -7.48
C ALA A 46 -2.76 1.85 -6.47
N THR A 47 -1.61 2.17 -5.88
CA THR A 47 -0.98 1.32 -4.85
C THR A 47 -1.77 1.33 -3.55
N LEU A 48 -2.28 2.49 -3.13
CA LEU A 48 -3.14 2.62 -1.94
C LEU A 48 -4.48 1.91 -2.11
N GLU A 49 -5.08 1.94 -3.30
CA GLU A 49 -6.26 1.13 -3.65
C GLU A 49 -5.96 -0.37 -3.51
N THR A 50 -4.84 -0.82 -4.07
CA THR A 50 -4.39 -2.22 -3.94
C THR A 50 -4.16 -2.61 -2.47
N PHE A 51 -3.61 -1.70 -1.65
CA PHE A 51 -3.45 -1.92 -0.21
C PHE A 51 -4.79 -1.97 0.51
N ALA A 52 -5.77 -1.16 0.14
CA ALA A 52 -7.11 -1.19 0.72
C ALA A 52 -7.85 -2.49 0.41
N GLU A 53 -7.69 -3.04 -0.79
CA GLU A 53 -8.19 -4.37 -1.15
C GLU A 53 -7.49 -5.49 -0.36
N LEU A 54 -6.16 -5.41 -0.24
CA LEU A 54 -5.39 -6.36 0.55
C LEU A 54 -5.80 -6.31 2.04
N ALA A 55 -6.11 -5.11 2.53
CA ALA A 55 -6.53 -4.85 3.90
C ALA A 55 -7.85 -5.54 4.31
N GLU A 56 -8.65 -5.99 3.33
CA GLU A 56 -9.85 -6.79 3.61
C GLU A 56 -9.51 -8.19 4.14
N ARG A 57 -8.32 -8.70 3.84
CA ARG A 57 -7.90 -10.06 4.20
C ARG A 57 -6.77 -10.10 5.22
N ASN A 58 -5.98 -9.04 5.34
CA ASN A 58 -4.94 -8.90 6.35
C ASN A 58 -4.83 -7.45 6.84
N GLN A 59 -4.11 -7.19 7.93
CA GLN A 59 -3.90 -5.82 8.38
C GLN A 59 -2.77 -5.17 7.58
N VAL A 60 -3.01 -4.04 6.92
CA VAL A 60 -1.97 -3.25 6.25
C VAL A 60 -1.62 -2.02 7.09
N ILE A 61 -0.34 -1.83 7.40
CA ILE A 61 0.19 -0.68 8.15
C ILE A 61 1.24 0.00 7.28
N LEU A 62 0.95 1.22 6.84
CA LEU A 62 1.86 2.06 6.05
C LEU A 62 2.39 3.19 6.92
N PHE A 63 3.70 3.25 7.08
CA PHE A 63 4.40 4.40 7.63
C PHE A 63 4.85 5.30 6.49
N THR A 64 4.62 6.59 6.66
CA THR A 64 5.18 7.58 5.74
C THR A 64 5.39 8.92 6.40
N HIS A 65 6.46 9.60 5.99
CA HIS A 65 6.69 11.01 6.34
C HIS A 65 6.16 11.98 5.26
N HIS A 66 5.67 11.47 4.12
CA HIS A 66 5.18 12.29 3.03
C HIS A 66 3.71 12.66 3.21
N ARG A 67 3.44 13.94 3.54
CA ARG A 67 2.06 14.47 3.69
C ARG A 67 1.19 14.20 2.46
N ARG A 68 1.76 14.20 1.27
CA ARG A 68 1.02 13.92 0.04
C ARG A 68 0.41 12.52 0.01
N VAL A 69 1.11 11.51 0.54
CA VAL A 69 0.56 10.14 0.61
C VAL A 69 -0.68 10.11 1.49
N VAL A 70 -0.68 10.87 2.59
CA VAL A 70 -1.85 11.03 3.47
C VAL A 70 -3.01 11.71 2.73
N GLU A 71 -2.75 12.73 1.93
CA GLU A 71 -3.76 13.42 1.11
C GLU A 71 -4.40 12.48 0.07
N ILE A 72 -3.58 11.70 -0.64
CA ILE A 72 -4.05 10.70 -1.60
C ILE A 72 -4.83 9.59 -0.89
N ALA A 73 -4.36 9.14 0.28
CA ALA A 73 -5.07 8.14 1.07
C ALA A 73 -6.46 8.63 1.51
N ARG A 74 -6.62 9.92 1.81
CA ARG A 74 -7.92 10.54 2.09
C ARG A 74 -8.83 10.53 0.86
N SER A 75 -8.31 10.76 -0.35
CA SER A 75 -9.15 10.71 -1.56
C SER A 75 -9.57 9.29 -1.94
N VAL A 76 -8.76 8.28 -1.61
CA VAL A 76 -9.06 6.85 -1.84
C VAL A 76 -10.05 6.30 -0.80
N ASN A 77 -10.25 6.98 0.34
CA ASN A 77 -11.10 6.52 1.46
C ASN A 77 -12.62 6.63 1.18
N ALA A 78 -13.08 6.16 0.01
CA ALA A 78 -14.48 6.20 -0.39
C ALA A 78 -15.42 5.30 0.46
N GLY A 79 -14.90 4.57 1.47
CA GLY A 79 -15.69 3.62 2.27
C GLY A 79 -15.12 3.24 3.63
N GLU A 80 -14.50 4.18 4.36
CA GLU A 80 -14.01 4.00 5.74
C GLU A 80 -12.94 2.90 5.96
N LYS A 81 -12.23 2.47 4.91
CA LYS A 81 -11.21 1.42 5.01
C LYS A 81 -9.84 1.93 5.47
N VAL A 82 -9.62 3.24 5.43
CA VAL A 82 -8.31 3.84 5.75
C VAL A 82 -8.41 4.63 7.05
N CYS A 83 -7.63 4.19 8.05
CA CYS A 83 -7.41 4.95 9.28
C CYS A 83 -6.07 5.70 9.18
N ILE A 84 -6.10 7.00 9.48
CA ILE A 84 -4.92 7.87 9.43
C ILE A 84 -4.57 8.26 10.86
N HIS A 85 -3.33 7.98 11.26
CA HIS A 85 -2.80 8.36 12.56
C HIS A 85 -1.64 9.34 12.36
N GLU A 86 -1.78 10.55 12.87
CA GLU A 86 -0.71 11.56 12.89
C GLU A 86 -0.02 11.52 14.26
N ILE A 87 1.31 11.37 14.27
CA ILE A 87 2.17 11.32 15.47
C ILE A 87 2.84 12.69 15.67
#